data_AF-A0A809SDD2-F1
#
_entry.id   AF-A0A809SDD2-F1
#
_cell.length_a   1.000
_cell.length_b   1.000
_cell.length_c   1.000
_cell.angle_alpha   90.00
_cell.angle_beta   90.00
_cell.angle_gamma   90.00
#
_symmetry.space_group_name_H-M   'P 1'
#
loop_
_entity.id
_entity.type
_entity.pdbx_description
1 polymer ?
#
loop_
_entity_poly.entity_id
_entity_poly.type
_entity_poly.pdbx_seq_one_letter_code
_entity_poly.pdbx_strand_id
1 'polypeptide(L)'
;MTAYAQEHPQAEGATKTTSLEYTYAEDYDWTTVPPEALLRDEFAVFSVGRGDFDQALQILSETSWLDAAYLAERIFSTEELQAYVDQHAATIPVVSDEEKIQGVVAYRRTPAEGLRELLARRLMREGKFAQAIPYFYAGPMAQDELGNPVKGNPSQWAKAYMASLILAQHTHDKLEKARAWYAAANMAREHGMEILGYELDPDDAFADGSYQLDYTSFVPKNAFVFFAGEYLNKVDALSKVEQKRFQGFNLVSPSERQRFASTTPTIDKRFHYRYIAVQEAQKTAALLPVKSQAYASVLCNATGWILSGDDKLAQSLYHQYVKHGAQFPWAAHFGHKCPEPDFTALQTGRT
;
A
#
# COMPACT_ATOMS: atom_id res chain seq x y z
N MET A 1 7.37 30.43 67.62
CA MET A 1 7.06 29.05 68.04
C MET A 1 8.01 28.12 67.31
N THR A 2 8.68 27.30 68.08
CA THR A 2 9.90 26.52 67.80
C THR A 2 9.57 25.17 67.18
N ALA A 3 10.41 24.66 66.28
CA ALA A 3 10.79 23.24 66.12
C ALA A 3 11.95 23.17 65.10
N TYR A 4 13.19 22.86 65.47
CA TYR A 4 13.83 21.57 65.84
C TYR A 4 14.26 20.70 64.65
N ALA A 5 15.50 20.20 64.76
CA ALA A 5 16.28 19.34 63.87
C ALA A 5 15.64 17.93 63.70
N GLN A 6 16.08 16.97 62.87
CA GLN A 6 17.43 16.41 62.72
C GLN A 6 17.40 15.23 61.70
N GLU A 7 18.54 15.00 61.03
CA GLU A 7 19.12 13.72 60.55
C GLU A 7 18.50 12.85 59.42
N HIS A 8 19.40 12.49 58.50
CA HIS A 8 19.28 11.44 57.48
C HIS A 8 19.29 10.02 58.08
N PRO A 9 18.81 9.03 57.31
CA PRO A 9 19.69 7.89 57.03
C PRO A 9 19.77 7.54 55.54
N GLN A 10 20.98 7.20 55.10
CA GLN A 10 21.22 6.47 53.86
C GLN A 10 20.60 5.07 53.96
N ALA A 11 19.89 4.67 52.92
CA ALA A 11 19.60 3.26 52.64
C ALA A 11 20.02 2.97 51.20
N GLU A 12 21.13 2.23 51.09
CA GLU A 12 21.62 1.61 49.86
C GLU A 12 20.58 0.62 49.31
N GLY A 13 20.43 0.57 47.98
CA GLY A 13 19.67 -0.48 47.31
C GLY A 13 18.74 -0.02 46.18
N ALA A 14 19.20 0.85 45.28
CA ALA A 14 18.49 1.12 44.03
C ALA A 14 18.99 0.19 42.93
N THR A 15 18.26 -0.89 42.66
CA THR A 15 18.27 -1.58 41.37
C THR A 15 17.95 -0.55 40.29
N LYS A 16 18.94 -0.23 39.44
CA LYS A 16 18.75 0.58 38.23
C LYS A 16 17.82 -0.16 37.27
N THR A 17 16.54 0.15 37.32
CA THR A 17 15.64 -0.02 36.19
C THR A 17 15.89 1.16 35.26
N THR A 18 16.58 0.93 34.14
CA THR A 18 16.72 1.93 33.07
C THR A 18 15.37 2.08 32.37
N SER A 19 14.53 2.98 32.89
CA SER A 19 13.42 3.56 32.12
C SER A 19 14.00 4.61 31.19
N LEU A 20 13.90 4.40 29.89
CA LEU A 20 14.17 5.42 28.87
C LEU A 20 13.08 6.49 28.98
N GLU A 21 13.38 7.57 29.70
CA GLU A 21 12.57 8.79 29.67
C GLU A 21 12.75 9.45 28.30
N TYR A 22 11.68 9.47 27.50
CA TYR A 22 11.61 10.27 26.28
C TYR A 22 11.42 11.74 26.66
N THR A 23 12.51 12.51 26.64
CA THR A 23 12.44 13.96 26.64
C THR A 23 12.26 14.43 25.20
N TYR A 24 11.14 15.10 24.92
CA TYR A 24 10.96 15.84 23.67
C TYR A 24 11.93 17.02 23.68
N ALA A 25 13.08 16.87 23.02
CA ALA A 25 13.99 17.96 22.76
C ALA A 25 13.37 18.87 21.68
N GLU A 26 13.15 20.14 22.02
CA GLU A 26 12.55 21.16 21.14
C GLU A 26 13.45 21.59 19.96
N ASP A 27 14.65 21.02 19.84
CA ASP A 27 15.61 21.27 18.76
C ASP A 27 16.05 19.96 18.10
N TYR A 28 15.35 19.53 17.04
CA TYR A 28 15.82 18.42 16.20
C TYR A 28 16.96 18.91 15.31
N ASP A 29 18.19 18.82 15.81
CA ASP A 29 19.41 19.10 15.05
C ASP A 29 19.66 17.97 14.05
N TRP A 30 19.33 18.21 12.78
CA TRP A 30 19.60 17.29 11.66
C TRP A 30 21.09 16.99 11.45
N THR A 31 22.00 17.62 12.18
CA THR A 31 23.45 17.44 12.02
C THR A 31 24.07 16.36 12.91
N THR A 32 23.34 15.79 13.87
CA THR A 32 23.87 14.73 14.75
C THR A 32 22.96 13.50 14.81
N VAL A 33 23.10 12.60 13.84
CA VAL A 33 22.55 11.24 13.93
C VAL A 33 23.38 10.45 14.95
N PRO A 34 22.78 9.78 15.96
CA PRO A 34 23.53 8.97 16.91
C PRO A 34 24.38 7.90 16.20
N PRO A 35 25.64 7.67 16.60
CA PRO A 35 26.51 6.68 15.96
C PRO A 35 25.88 5.28 15.90
N GLU A 36 25.08 4.90 16.90
CA GLU A 36 24.39 3.62 16.96
C GLU A 36 23.31 3.48 15.88
N ALA A 37 22.62 4.57 15.55
CA ALA A 37 21.61 4.60 14.49
C ALA A 37 22.29 4.46 13.11
N LEU A 38 23.38 5.20 12.89
CA LEU A 38 24.16 5.11 11.66
C LEU A 38 24.72 3.69 11.45
N LEU A 39 25.34 3.10 12.48
CA LEU A 39 25.89 1.74 12.42
C LEU A 39 24.80 0.70 12.16
N ARG A 40 23.60 0.89 12.74
CA ARG A 40 22.46 0.00 12.53
C ARG A 40 21.99 0.05 11.07
N ASP A 41 21.90 1.24 10.48
CA ASP A 41 21.52 1.39 9.07
C ASP A 41 22.61 0.85 8.12
N GLU A 42 23.89 1.14 8.38
CA GLU A 42 25.01 0.57 7.62
C GLU A 42 25.02 -0.96 7.67
N PHE A 43 24.70 -1.54 8.83
CA PHE A 43 24.59 -2.97 9.00
C PHE A 43 23.40 -3.54 8.20
N ALA A 44 22.27 -2.85 8.12
CA ALA A 44 21.13 -3.27 7.30
C ALA A 44 21.49 -3.31 5.81
N VAL A 45 22.13 -2.26 5.29
CA VAL A 45 22.64 -2.21 3.90
C VAL A 45 23.60 -3.36 3.64
N PHE A 46 24.51 -3.59 4.58
CA PHE A 46 25.48 -4.64 4.50
C PHE A 46 24.80 -6.05 4.49
N SER A 47 23.74 -6.26 5.28
CA SER A 47 22.94 -7.49 5.29
C SER A 47 22.22 -7.74 3.97
N VAL A 48 21.64 -6.70 3.34
CA VAL A 48 21.06 -6.80 1.98
C VAL A 48 22.12 -7.27 0.98
N GLY A 49 23.34 -6.71 1.06
CA GLY A 49 24.46 -7.09 0.20
C GLY A 49 24.90 -8.55 0.33
N ARG A 50 24.76 -9.16 1.53
CA ARG A 50 24.99 -10.61 1.73
C ARG A 50 23.81 -11.49 1.32
N GLY A 51 22.64 -10.91 1.08
CA GLY A 51 21.38 -11.65 0.90
C GLY A 51 20.71 -12.08 2.20
N ASP A 52 21.13 -11.51 3.34
CA ASP A 52 20.57 -11.75 4.67
C ASP A 52 19.29 -10.89 4.86
N PHE A 53 18.28 -11.11 4.01
CA PHE A 53 17.12 -10.21 3.88
C PHE A 53 16.22 -10.18 5.14
N ASP A 54 16.10 -11.27 5.90
CA ASP A 54 15.33 -11.31 7.15
C ASP A 54 15.92 -10.35 8.18
N GLN A 55 17.24 -10.36 8.34
CA GLN A 55 17.93 -9.48 9.27
C GLN A 55 17.84 -8.02 8.81
N ALA A 56 17.96 -7.77 7.51
CA ALA A 56 17.77 -6.43 6.95
C ALA A 56 16.34 -5.93 7.20
N LEU A 57 15.31 -6.74 6.94
CA LEU A 57 13.92 -6.37 7.15
C LEU A 57 13.62 -6.07 8.63
N GLN A 58 14.17 -6.87 9.56
CA GLN A 58 14.01 -6.63 10.98
C GLN A 58 14.52 -5.25 11.38
N ILE A 59 15.73 -4.91 10.95
CA ILE A 59 16.35 -3.64 11.30
C ILE A 59 15.62 -2.47 10.65
N LEU A 60 15.33 -2.58 9.36
CA LEU A 60 14.71 -1.50 8.59
C LEU A 60 13.27 -1.26 8.98
N SER A 61 12.55 -2.28 9.44
CA SER A 61 11.19 -2.09 9.97
C SER A 61 11.16 -1.10 11.14
N GLU A 62 12.25 -0.97 11.90
CA GLU A 62 12.38 -0.05 13.02
C GLU A 62 12.96 1.31 12.62
N THR A 63 13.79 1.38 11.58
CA THR A 63 14.54 2.61 11.21
C THR A 63 14.01 3.31 9.96
N SER A 64 13.55 2.57 8.95
CA SER A 64 13.05 3.11 7.68
C SER A 64 11.95 2.24 7.07
N TRP A 65 10.70 2.70 7.20
CA TRP A 65 9.54 2.00 6.66
C TRP A 65 9.61 1.80 5.14
N LEU A 66 10.05 2.80 4.37
CA LEU A 66 10.08 2.70 2.91
C LEU A 66 11.06 1.62 2.43
N ASP A 67 12.18 1.46 3.14
CA ASP A 67 13.19 0.47 2.74
C ASP A 67 12.81 -0.93 3.24
N ALA A 68 12.13 -1.03 4.39
CA ALA A 68 11.46 -2.26 4.80
C ALA A 68 10.37 -2.68 3.79
N ALA A 69 9.56 -1.73 3.31
CA ALA A 69 8.55 -1.96 2.29
C ALA A 69 9.17 -2.40 0.96
N TYR A 70 10.32 -1.82 0.55
CA TYR A 70 11.06 -2.25 -0.63
C TYR A 70 11.48 -3.72 -0.49
N LEU A 71 12.07 -4.11 0.63
CA LEU A 71 12.46 -5.51 0.86
C LEU A 71 11.23 -6.41 0.83
N ALA A 72 10.19 -6.09 1.58
CA ALA A 72 8.97 -6.90 1.69
C ALA A 72 8.23 -7.05 0.35
N GLU A 73 8.09 -5.97 -0.42
CA GLU A 73 7.30 -5.94 -1.66
C GLU A 73 8.10 -6.44 -2.87
N ARG A 74 9.40 -6.09 -2.95
CA ARG A 74 10.22 -6.30 -4.15
C ARG A 74 11.22 -7.45 -4.02
N ILE A 75 11.71 -7.77 -2.82
CA ILE A 75 12.79 -8.74 -2.64
C ILE A 75 12.31 -10.08 -2.06
N PHE A 76 11.42 -10.04 -1.07
CA PHE A 76 10.85 -11.25 -0.50
C PHE A 76 9.91 -11.93 -1.50
N SER A 77 9.94 -13.26 -1.54
CA SER A 77 8.85 -14.04 -2.12
C SER A 77 7.61 -13.92 -1.22
N THR A 78 6.45 -14.32 -1.74
CA THR A 78 5.20 -14.23 -0.97
C THR A 78 5.22 -15.18 0.21
N GLU A 79 5.76 -16.38 0.01
CA GLU A 79 5.88 -17.41 1.03
C GLU A 79 6.91 -17.02 2.11
N GLU A 80 8.03 -16.41 1.72
CA GLU A 80 9.04 -15.88 2.66
C GLU A 80 8.46 -14.74 3.51
N LEU A 81 7.79 -13.76 2.87
CA LEU A 81 7.18 -12.64 3.59
C LEU A 81 6.09 -13.14 4.55
N GLN A 82 5.28 -14.10 4.12
CA GLN A 82 4.26 -14.70 4.97
C GLN A 82 4.87 -15.36 6.21
N ALA A 83 5.90 -16.20 6.02
CA ALA A 83 6.60 -16.83 7.13
C ALA A 83 7.21 -15.80 8.09
N TYR A 84 7.82 -14.74 7.55
CA TYR A 84 8.40 -13.65 8.34
C TYR A 84 7.34 -12.93 9.19
N VAL A 85 6.19 -12.59 8.59
CA VAL A 85 5.07 -11.92 9.27
C VAL A 85 4.45 -12.83 10.33
N ASP A 86 4.26 -14.12 10.04
CA ASP A 86 3.72 -15.08 10.99
C ASP A 86 4.63 -15.28 12.20
N GLN A 87 5.96 -15.15 12.03
CA GLN A 87 6.92 -15.26 13.12
C GLN A 87 7.07 -13.98 13.94
N HIS A 88 7.08 -12.81 13.30
CA HIS A 88 7.48 -11.53 13.94
C HIS A 88 6.33 -10.54 14.15
N ALA A 89 5.19 -10.76 13.48
CA ALA A 89 4.02 -9.86 13.48
C ALA A 89 2.70 -10.66 13.53
N ALA A 90 2.69 -11.80 14.23
CA ALA A 90 1.54 -12.71 14.32
C ALA A 90 0.27 -12.05 14.86
N THR A 91 0.42 -11.06 15.75
CA THR A 91 -0.68 -10.32 16.37
C THR A 91 -0.44 -8.82 16.25
N ILE A 92 -1.53 -8.05 16.12
CA ILE A 92 -1.47 -6.59 16.24
C ILE A 92 -1.34 -6.28 17.73
N PRO A 93 -0.30 -5.54 18.17
CA PRO A 93 -0.19 -5.10 19.55
C PRO A 93 -1.43 -4.27 19.92
N VAL A 94 -2.08 -4.61 21.05
CA VAL A 94 -3.16 -3.77 21.57
C VAL A 94 -2.51 -2.51 22.14
N VAL A 95 -2.72 -1.38 21.47
CA VAL A 95 -2.31 -0.07 21.99
C VAL A 95 -3.06 0.19 23.30
N SER A 96 -2.32 0.51 24.36
CA SER A 96 -2.90 0.81 25.68
C SER A 96 -3.73 2.10 25.65
N ASP A 97 -4.74 2.21 26.52
CA ASP A 97 -5.57 3.42 26.57
C ASP A 97 -4.80 4.67 27.03
N GLU A 98 -3.69 4.49 27.78
CA GLU A 98 -2.80 5.58 28.21
C GLU A 98 -1.99 6.18 27.05
N GLU A 99 -1.57 5.36 26.08
CA GLU A 99 -0.90 5.80 24.85
C GLU A 99 -1.86 6.58 23.92
N LYS A 100 -3.17 6.27 23.96
CA LYS A 100 -4.19 7.05 23.24
C LYS A 100 -4.42 8.43 23.84
N ILE A 101 -4.25 8.60 25.15
CA ILE A 101 -4.53 9.85 25.89
C ILE A 101 -3.40 10.88 25.72
N GLN A 102 -2.16 10.47 25.49
CA GLN A 102 -1.03 11.39 25.32
C GLN A 102 -0.98 12.11 23.97
N GLY A 103 -1.98 11.94 23.09
CA GLY A 103 -2.03 12.59 21.76
C GLY A 103 -0.98 12.10 20.77
N VAL A 104 -0.15 11.12 21.15
CA VAL A 104 0.93 10.55 20.31
C VAL A 104 0.42 9.42 19.41
N VAL A 105 -0.76 8.84 19.68
CA VAL A 105 -1.21 7.58 19.06
C VAL A 105 -2.52 7.72 18.26
N ALA A 106 -2.68 8.83 17.55
CA ALA A 106 -3.76 8.94 16.58
C ALA A 106 -3.40 8.38 15.18
N TYR A 107 -2.12 8.20 14.83
CA TYR A 107 -1.77 7.99 13.41
C TYR A 107 -0.56 7.09 13.08
N ARG A 108 0.13 6.50 14.07
CA ARG A 108 1.33 5.70 13.77
C ARG A 108 0.97 4.23 13.52
N ARG A 109 0.84 3.86 12.24
CA ARG A 109 0.87 2.47 11.80
C ARG A 109 2.16 1.83 12.30
N THR A 110 2.07 0.79 13.12
CA THR A 110 3.26 0.07 13.60
C THR A 110 3.90 -0.71 12.44
N PRO A 111 5.22 -0.97 12.48
CA PRO A 111 5.86 -1.78 11.43
C PRO A 111 5.23 -3.17 11.27
N ALA A 112 4.80 -3.78 12.38
CA ALA A 112 4.08 -5.05 12.38
C ALA A 112 2.74 -4.96 11.64
N GLU A 113 1.92 -3.95 11.93
CA GLU A 113 0.68 -3.70 11.18
C GLU A 113 0.97 -3.46 9.71
N GLY A 114 2.04 -2.73 9.40
CA GLY A 114 2.37 -2.41 8.03
C GLY A 114 2.78 -3.62 7.20
N LEU A 115 3.60 -4.50 7.76
CA LEU A 115 4.00 -5.74 7.09
C LEU A 115 2.80 -6.67 6.87
N ARG A 116 1.89 -6.74 7.83
CA ARG A 116 0.64 -7.52 7.69
C ARG A 116 -0.23 -7.00 6.56
N GLU A 117 -0.47 -5.69 6.52
CA GLU A 117 -1.32 -5.08 5.48
C GLU A 117 -0.67 -5.18 4.09
N LEU A 118 0.65 -4.98 3.98
CA LEU A 118 1.41 -5.18 2.73
C LEU A 118 1.26 -6.61 2.23
N LEU A 119 1.50 -7.60 3.10
CA LEU A 119 1.31 -9.02 2.78
C LEU A 119 -0.13 -9.30 2.36
N ALA A 120 -1.12 -8.75 3.06
CA ALA A 120 -2.53 -8.94 2.75
C ALA A 120 -2.86 -8.45 1.33
N ARG A 121 -2.44 -7.23 0.95
CA ARG A 121 -2.67 -6.69 -0.40
C ARG A 121 -1.95 -7.51 -1.47
N ARG A 122 -0.74 -7.98 -1.19
CA ARG A 122 -0.01 -8.89 -2.09
C ARG A 122 -0.77 -10.19 -2.33
N LEU A 123 -1.25 -10.84 -1.27
CA LEU A 123 -2.07 -12.06 -1.36
C LEU A 123 -3.38 -11.82 -2.13
N MET A 124 -4.01 -10.64 -1.98
CA MET A 124 -5.19 -10.26 -2.77
C MET A 124 -4.86 -10.15 -4.27
N ARG A 125 -3.74 -9.49 -4.64
CA ARG A 125 -3.30 -9.39 -6.05
C ARG A 125 -2.97 -10.74 -6.67
N GLU A 126 -2.49 -11.69 -5.87
CA GLU A 126 -2.23 -13.08 -6.30
C GLU A 126 -3.49 -13.96 -6.36
N GLY A 127 -4.66 -13.44 -5.95
CA GLY A 127 -5.90 -14.20 -5.90
C GLY A 127 -6.00 -15.16 -4.71
N LYS A 128 -5.05 -15.12 -3.76
CA LYS A 128 -5.05 -15.89 -2.51
C LYS A 128 -5.95 -15.23 -1.45
N PHE A 129 -7.18 -14.88 -1.82
CA PHE A 129 -8.08 -14.02 -1.04
C PHE A 129 -8.36 -14.53 0.39
N ALA A 130 -8.65 -15.82 0.54
CA ALA A 130 -8.94 -16.41 1.85
C ALA A 130 -7.74 -16.34 2.81
N GLN A 131 -6.52 -16.40 2.28
CA GLN A 131 -5.29 -16.27 3.05
C GLN A 131 -4.98 -14.81 3.40
N ALA A 132 -5.38 -13.84 2.56
CA ALA A 132 -5.16 -12.41 2.80
C ALA A 132 -5.99 -11.87 3.97
N ILE A 133 -7.25 -12.30 4.06
CA ILE A 133 -8.26 -11.73 4.97
C ILE A 133 -7.82 -11.63 6.44
N PRO A 134 -7.17 -12.65 7.05
CA PRO A 134 -6.70 -12.58 8.44
C PRO A 134 -5.58 -11.56 8.71
N TYR A 135 -4.85 -11.14 7.69
CA TYR A 135 -3.75 -10.18 7.83
C TYR A 135 -4.25 -8.73 7.81
N PHE A 136 -5.38 -8.46 7.16
CA PHE A 136 -5.98 -7.12 7.16
C PHE A 136 -6.45 -6.68 8.55
N TYR A 137 -6.33 -5.37 8.81
CA TYR A 137 -7.00 -4.74 9.92
C TYR A 137 -8.53 -4.97 9.83
N ALA A 138 -9.11 -5.40 10.95
CA ALA A 138 -10.53 -5.74 11.06
C ALA A 138 -11.25 -4.93 12.17
N GLY A 139 -10.62 -3.85 12.65
CA GLY A 139 -11.19 -3.02 13.70
C GLY A 139 -12.27 -2.05 13.22
N PRO A 140 -12.91 -1.32 14.15
CA PRO A 140 -13.92 -0.31 13.82
C PRO A 140 -13.30 0.81 12.97
N MET A 141 -14.15 1.56 12.26
CA MET A 141 -13.64 2.74 11.55
C MET A 141 -12.99 3.69 12.56
N ALA A 142 -11.68 3.87 12.46
CA ALA A 142 -10.97 4.86 13.26
C ALA A 142 -11.33 6.24 12.74
N GLN A 143 -11.55 7.18 13.64
CA GLN A 143 -11.70 8.59 13.31
C GLN A 143 -10.50 9.36 13.86
N ASP A 144 -10.13 10.44 13.19
CA ASP A 144 -9.13 11.37 13.71
C ASP A 144 -9.76 12.16 14.87
N GLU A 145 -8.96 13.01 15.50
CA GLU A 145 -9.41 13.89 16.57
C GLU A 145 -10.52 14.87 16.12
N LEU A 146 -10.71 15.03 14.80
CA LEU A 146 -11.74 15.88 14.17
C LEU A 146 -13.00 15.09 13.79
N GLY A 147 -13.05 13.77 14.03
CA GLY A 147 -14.17 12.90 13.68
C GLY A 147 -14.19 12.44 12.22
N ASN A 148 -13.17 12.75 11.42
CA ASN A 148 -13.07 12.27 10.04
C ASN A 148 -12.66 10.80 10.02
N PRO A 149 -13.20 9.96 9.14
CA PRO A 149 -12.76 8.58 8.99
C PRO A 149 -11.28 8.52 8.54
N VAL A 150 -10.46 7.76 9.26
CA VAL A 150 -9.01 7.64 9.04
C VAL A 150 -8.61 6.23 8.63
N LYS A 151 -9.26 5.23 9.23
CA LYS A 151 -8.96 3.83 8.94
C LYS A 151 -10.28 3.10 8.77
N GLY A 152 -10.55 2.61 7.56
CA GLY A 152 -11.74 1.80 7.30
C GLY A 152 -11.56 0.35 7.77
N ASN A 153 -12.34 -0.56 7.19
CA ASN A 153 -12.23 -2.00 7.47
C ASN A 153 -11.80 -2.76 6.20
N PRO A 154 -10.49 -2.77 5.86
CA PRO A 154 -9.97 -3.48 4.69
C PRO A 154 -10.33 -4.98 4.68
N SER A 155 -10.43 -5.61 5.85
CA SER A 155 -10.87 -7.02 5.94
C SER A 155 -12.29 -7.19 5.41
N GLN A 156 -13.21 -6.29 5.72
CA GLN A 156 -14.58 -6.31 5.21
C GLN A 156 -14.64 -6.04 3.70
N TRP A 157 -13.87 -5.07 3.20
CA TRP A 157 -13.80 -4.76 1.78
C TRP A 157 -13.18 -5.92 0.98
N ALA A 158 -12.11 -6.53 1.47
CA ALA A 158 -11.50 -7.70 0.86
C ALA A 158 -12.49 -8.88 0.77
N LYS A 159 -13.29 -9.11 1.83
CA LYS A 159 -14.37 -10.12 1.81
C LYS A 159 -15.43 -9.81 0.76
N ALA A 160 -15.86 -8.55 0.65
CA ALA A 160 -16.86 -8.13 -0.33
C ALA A 160 -16.35 -8.25 -1.78
N TYR A 161 -15.09 -7.89 -2.02
CA TYR A 161 -14.43 -8.07 -3.31
C TYR A 161 -14.32 -9.56 -3.67
N MET A 162 -13.81 -10.39 -2.75
CA MET A 162 -13.72 -11.84 -2.93
C MET A 162 -15.08 -12.47 -3.22
N ALA A 163 -16.12 -12.12 -2.45
CA ALA A 163 -17.47 -12.64 -2.64
C ALA A 163 -18.03 -12.29 -4.04
N SER A 164 -17.77 -11.05 -4.49
CA SER A 164 -18.19 -10.59 -5.82
C SER A 164 -17.48 -11.36 -6.94
N LEU A 165 -16.18 -11.60 -6.81
CA LEU A 165 -15.41 -12.40 -7.77
C LEU A 165 -15.86 -13.86 -7.82
N ILE A 166 -16.06 -14.50 -6.66
CA ILE A 166 -16.56 -15.89 -6.56
C ILE A 166 -17.94 -15.98 -7.23
N LEU A 167 -18.86 -15.08 -6.89
CA LEU A 167 -20.18 -15.05 -7.50
C LEU A 167 -20.10 -14.88 -9.03
N ALA A 168 -19.26 -13.96 -9.50
CA ALA A 168 -19.07 -13.70 -10.92
C ALA A 168 -18.46 -14.89 -11.67
N GLN A 169 -17.63 -15.71 -11.03
CA GLN A 169 -17.04 -16.90 -11.67
C GLN A 169 -18.00 -18.08 -11.71
N HIS A 170 -18.76 -18.30 -10.64
CA HIS A 170 -19.55 -19.52 -10.46
C HIS A 170 -21.02 -19.41 -10.90
N THR A 171 -21.62 -18.21 -10.96
CA THR A 171 -23.01 -18.10 -11.42
C THR A 171 -23.17 -18.39 -12.91
N HIS A 172 -24.29 -19.04 -13.26
CA HIS A 172 -24.70 -19.33 -14.63
C HIS A 172 -25.66 -18.26 -15.19
N ASP A 173 -26.30 -17.46 -14.35
CA ASP A 173 -27.16 -16.35 -14.79
C ASP A 173 -26.29 -15.21 -15.34
N LYS A 174 -26.53 -14.83 -16.59
CA LYS A 174 -25.75 -13.80 -17.30
C LYS A 174 -25.86 -12.42 -16.63
N LEU A 175 -27.04 -12.05 -16.16
CA LEU A 175 -27.31 -10.77 -15.54
C LEU A 175 -26.75 -10.72 -14.12
N GLU A 176 -26.86 -11.83 -13.37
CA GLU A 176 -26.21 -11.94 -12.07
C GLU A 176 -24.68 -11.89 -12.20
N LYS A 177 -24.13 -12.59 -13.19
CA LYS A 177 -22.69 -12.53 -13.51
C LYS A 177 -22.25 -11.10 -13.83
N ALA A 178 -23.03 -10.35 -14.61
CA ALA A 178 -22.74 -8.95 -14.92
C ALA A 178 -22.77 -8.07 -13.66
N ARG A 179 -23.79 -8.22 -12.80
CA ARG A 179 -23.87 -7.49 -11.51
C ARG A 179 -22.67 -7.80 -10.62
N ALA A 180 -22.28 -9.07 -10.52
CA ALA A 180 -21.17 -9.50 -9.68
C ALA A 180 -19.82 -8.96 -10.19
N TRP A 181 -19.56 -8.96 -11.50
CA TRP A 181 -18.37 -8.32 -12.07
C TRP A 181 -18.35 -6.80 -11.82
N TYR A 182 -19.51 -6.14 -11.89
CA TYR A 182 -19.58 -4.70 -11.62
C TYR A 182 -19.39 -4.37 -10.13
N ALA A 183 -19.93 -5.22 -9.24
CA ALA A 183 -19.70 -5.09 -7.81
C ALA A 183 -18.21 -5.26 -7.47
N ALA A 184 -17.53 -6.23 -8.08
CA ALA A 184 -16.07 -6.37 -7.97
C ALA A 184 -15.36 -5.11 -8.47
N ALA A 185 -15.76 -4.59 -9.64
CA ALA A 185 -15.15 -3.40 -10.23
C ALA A 185 -15.26 -2.17 -9.32
N ASN A 186 -16.43 -1.94 -8.71
CA ASN A 186 -16.63 -0.85 -7.75
C ASN A 186 -15.78 -1.04 -6.49
N MET A 187 -15.72 -2.26 -5.94
CA MET A 187 -14.88 -2.56 -4.79
C MET A 187 -13.39 -2.29 -5.09
N ALA A 188 -12.90 -2.72 -6.26
CA ALA A 188 -11.55 -2.43 -6.71
C ALA A 188 -11.34 -0.92 -6.92
N ARG A 189 -12.34 -0.19 -7.43
CA ARG A 189 -12.22 1.26 -7.64
C ARG A 189 -12.19 2.05 -6.34
N GLU A 190 -13.07 1.73 -5.40
CA GLU A 190 -13.30 2.51 -4.18
C GLU A 190 -12.30 2.18 -3.09
N HIS A 191 -11.94 0.90 -2.95
CA HIS A 191 -11.11 0.40 -1.86
C HIS A 191 -9.81 -0.25 -2.35
N GLY A 192 -9.50 -0.13 -3.64
CA GLY A 192 -8.36 -0.79 -4.26
C GLY A 192 -7.01 -0.39 -3.67
N MET A 193 -6.87 0.82 -3.13
CA MET A 193 -5.63 1.21 -2.45
C MET A 193 -5.38 0.34 -1.22
N GLU A 194 -6.43 0.12 -0.43
CA GLU A 194 -6.38 -0.56 0.85
C GLU A 194 -6.38 -2.08 0.72
N ILE A 195 -6.99 -2.63 -0.35
CA ILE A 195 -7.07 -4.09 -0.56
C ILE A 195 -6.17 -4.63 -1.67
N LEU A 196 -5.71 -3.81 -2.61
CA LEU A 196 -4.89 -4.24 -3.75
C LEU A 196 -3.60 -3.42 -3.90
N GLY A 197 -3.49 -2.23 -3.33
CA GLY A 197 -2.40 -1.28 -3.56
C GLY A 197 -1.00 -1.83 -3.25
N TYR A 198 -0.02 -1.41 -4.05
CA TYR A 198 1.39 -1.55 -3.71
C TYR A 198 1.76 -0.51 -2.64
N GLU A 199 2.53 -0.91 -1.62
CA GLU A 199 3.00 -0.02 -0.57
C GLU A 199 3.85 1.12 -1.14
N LEU A 200 4.73 0.79 -2.10
CA LEU A 200 5.53 1.73 -2.89
C LEU A 200 4.92 1.85 -4.31
N ASP A 201 5.77 2.08 -5.32
CA ASP A 201 5.36 2.06 -6.71
C ASP A 201 4.57 0.80 -7.09
N PRO A 202 3.52 0.95 -7.92
CA PRO A 202 3.12 2.19 -8.57
C PRO A 202 2.10 3.03 -7.78
N ASP A 203 1.62 2.59 -6.62
CA ASP A 203 0.47 3.23 -5.97
C ASP A 203 0.81 4.15 -4.80
N ASP A 204 1.96 3.95 -4.17
CA ASP A 204 2.39 4.67 -2.97
C ASP A 204 1.34 4.61 -1.85
N ALA A 205 0.87 3.40 -1.52
CA ALA A 205 -0.16 3.21 -0.50
C ALA A 205 0.27 3.70 0.89
N PHE A 206 1.58 3.79 1.18
CA PHE A 206 2.07 4.39 2.44
C PHE A 206 1.64 5.86 2.62
N ALA A 207 1.32 6.55 1.52
CA ALA A 207 0.90 7.94 1.47
C ALA A 207 -0.49 8.14 0.87
N ASP A 208 -1.32 7.08 0.87
CA ASP A 208 -2.65 7.05 0.25
C ASP A 208 -2.64 7.44 -1.23
N GLY A 209 -1.49 7.29 -1.90
CA GLY A 209 -1.24 7.76 -3.26
C GLY A 209 -1.36 9.28 -3.43
N SER A 210 -1.27 10.07 -2.36
CA SER A 210 -1.25 11.54 -2.40
C SER A 210 0.01 12.08 -3.08
N TYR A 211 1.10 11.31 -3.01
CA TYR A 211 2.36 11.59 -3.69
C TYR A 211 2.60 10.56 -4.79
N GLN A 212 3.49 10.90 -5.73
CA GLN A 212 4.11 9.93 -6.61
C GLN A 212 5.61 10.00 -6.32
N LEU A 213 6.10 9.07 -5.52
CA LEU A 213 7.53 8.96 -5.27
C LEU A 213 8.10 7.99 -6.29
N ASP A 214 8.98 8.52 -7.13
CA ASP A 214 9.76 7.84 -8.17
C ASP A 214 10.59 6.60 -7.74
N TYR A 215 10.16 5.77 -6.78
CA TYR A 215 11.05 4.95 -5.93
C TYR A 215 11.73 3.81 -6.71
N THR A 216 11.11 3.34 -7.80
CA THR A 216 11.61 2.25 -8.64
C THR A 216 12.22 2.72 -9.96
N SER A 217 11.86 3.87 -10.53
CA SER A 217 12.59 4.43 -11.69
C SER A 217 13.83 5.20 -11.27
N PHE A 218 13.97 5.59 -9.99
CA PHE A 218 15.23 6.06 -9.40
C PHE A 218 16.26 4.96 -9.14
N VAL A 219 16.00 3.72 -9.56
CA VAL A 219 16.97 2.61 -9.55
C VAL A 219 17.52 2.43 -10.97
N PRO A 220 18.52 3.21 -11.41
CA PRO A 220 19.41 2.78 -12.47
C PRO A 220 19.79 1.32 -12.23
N LYS A 221 20.07 0.56 -13.30
CA LYS A 221 20.60 -0.81 -13.24
C LYS A 221 21.82 -1.01 -12.29
N ASN A 222 22.39 0.09 -11.79
CA ASN A 222 23.53 0.18 -10.90
C ASN A 222 23.35 1.12 -9.67
N ALA A 223 22.14 1.57 -9.26
CA ALA A 223 22.04 2.51 -8.12
C ALA A 223 20.90 2.18 -7.14
N PHE A 224 21.15 2.60 -5.90
CA PHE A 224 20.58 2.16 -4.63
C PHE A 224 19.24 2.82 -4.30
N VAL A 225 18.35 2.11 -3.60
CA VAL A 225 17.16 2.66 -2.94
C VAL A 225 17.43 2.74 -1.45
N PHE A 226 17.66 3.95 -0.96
CA PHE A 226 17.43 4.43 0.41
C PHE A 226 17.14 5.93 0.27
N PHE A 227 16.62 6.60 1.29
CA PHE A 227 16.49 8.07 1.42
C PHE A 227 17.78 8.86 1.05
N ALA A 228 18.10 8.90 -0.23
CA ALA A 228 19.29 9.45 -0.84
C ALA A 228 18.96 10.00 -2.23
N GLY A 229 17.70 10.30 -2.52
CA GLY A 229 17.34 11.14 -3.67
C GLY A 229 18.11 12.47 -3.67
N GLU A 230 18.51 12.96 -2.49
CA GLU A 230 19.40 14.13 -2.35
C GLU A 230 20.90 13.80 -2.39
N TYR A 231 21.32 12.59 -1.97
CA TYR A 231 22.73 12.20 -1.91
C TYR A 231 23.25 11.50 -3.19
N LEU A 232 22.39 10.93 -4.03
CA LEU A 232 22.77 10.22 -5.27
C LEU A 232 22.60 11.04 -6.55
N ASN A 233 21.91 12.18 -6.50
CA ASN A 233 22.09 13.23 -7.54
C ASN A 233 23.54 13.76 -7.57
N LYS A 234 24.40 13.27 -6.68
CA LYS A 234 25.83 13.56 -6.60
C LYS A 234 26.74 12.39 -6.97
N VAL A 235 26.31 11.27 -7.56
CA VAL A 235 27.29 10.27 -8.08
C VAL A 235 28.16 10.90 -9.19
N ASP A 236 27.58 11.76 -10.02
CA ASP A 236 28.31 12.61 -10.97
C ASP A 236 29.06 13.78 -10.29
N ALA A 237 28.71 14.11 -9.04
CA ALA A 237 29.43 15.09 -8.22
C ALA A 237 30.48 14.44 -7.29
N LEU A 238 30.59 13.12 -7.24
CA LEU A 238 31.70 12.41 -6.60
C LEU A 238 32.96 12.66 -7.43
N SER A 239 34.08 12.85 -6.75
CA SER A 239 35.36 12.96 -7.43
C SER A 239 35.65 11.68 -8.22
N LYS A 240 36.41 11.81 -9.32
CA LYS A 240 36.90 10.63 -10.09
C LYS A 240 37.63 9.61 -9.22
N VAL A 241 38.18 10.04 -8.07
CA VAL A 241 38.84 9.19 -7.08
C VAL A 241 37.82 8.36 -6.29
N GLU A 242 36.71 8.95 -5.86
CA GLU A 242 35.63 8.25 -5.17
C GLU A 242 34.91 7.29 -6.12
N GLN A 243 34.60 7.72 -7.34
CA GLN A 243 34.05 6.84 -8.37
C GLN A 243 34.94 5.61 -8.62
N LYS A 244 36.27 5.79 -8.63
CA LYS A 244 37.25 4.70 -8.74
C LYS A 244 37.36 3.85 -7.46
N ARG A 245 37.09 4.41 -6.27
CA ARG A 245 37.05 3.66 -5.00
C ARG A 245 35.80 2.77 -4.90
N PHE A 246 34.68 3.21 -5.47
CA PHE A 246 33.44 2.44 -5.53
C PHE A 246 33.33 1.58 -6.81
N GLN A 247 34.26 1.70 -7.76
CA GLN A 247 34.36 0.79 -8.91
C GLN A 247 34.58 -0.65 -8.42
N GLY A 248 33.59 -1.51 -8.68
CA GLY A 248 33.60 -2.92 -8.27
C GLY A 248 32.82 -3.23 -6.99
N PHE A 249 32.40 -2.21 -6.23
CA PHE A 249 31.42 -2.38 -5.15
C PHE A 249 30.01 -2.43 -5.77
N ASN A 250 29.57 -3.63 -6.12
CA ASN A 250 28.17 -3.86 -6.49
C ASN A 250 27.37 -4.12 -5.21
N LEU A 251 26.79 -3.06 -4.64
CA LEU A 251 25.96 -3.16 -3.43
C LEU A 251 24.64 -3.90 -3.68
N VAL A 252 24.19 -3.94 -4.94
CA VAL A 252 23.03 -4.73 -5.34
C VAL A 252 23.48 -6.15 -5.62
N SER A 253 23.05 -7.09 -4.80
CA SER A 253 23.43 -8.50 -4.97
C SER A 253 22.77 -9.11 -6.22
N PRO A 254 23.35 -10.14 -6.86
CA PRO A 254 22.68 -10.86 -7.94
C PRO A 254 21.32 -11.44 -7.53
N SER A 255 21.18 -11.89 -6.28
CA SER A 255 19.93 -12.39 -5.71
C SER A 255 18.87 -11.29 -5.61
N GLU A 256 19.25 -10.09 -5.14
CA GLU A 256 18.36 -8.93 -5.08
C GLU A 256 17.83 -8.55 -6.47
N ARG A 257 18.70 -8.45 -7.49
CA ARG A 257 18.28 -8.18 -8.87
C ARG A 257 17.30 -9.23 -9.42
N GLN A 258 17.60 -10.50 -9.17
CA GLN A 258 16.74 -11.60 -9.62
C GLN A 258 15.35 -11.51 -8.97
N ARG A 259 15.32 -11.29 -7.65
CA ARG A 259 14.10 -11.18 -6.87
C ARG A 259 13.27 -9.96 -7.27
N PHE A 260 13.89 -8.80 -7.39
CA PHE A 260 13.25 -7.59 -7.88
C PHE A 260 12.61 -7.79 -9.27
N ALA A 261 13.30 -8.46 -10.18
CA ALA A 261 12.74 -8.75 -11.50
C ALA A 261 11.50 -9.68 -11.41
N SER A 262 11.53 -10.65 -10.50
CA SER A 262 10.45 -11.64 -10.33
C SER A 262 9.18 -11.09 -9.67
N THR A 263 9.28 -9.99 -8.94
CA THR A 263 8.16 -9.39 -8.18
C THR A 263 7.52 -8.20 -8.91
N THR A 264 7.99 -7.84 -10.11
CA THR A 264 7.51 -6.69 -10.90
C THR A 264 5.98 -6.66 -11.00
N PRO A 265 5.34 -5.49 -10.78
CA PRO A 265 3.89 -5.37 -10.91
C PRO A 265 3.41 -5.81 -12.29
N THR A 266 2.27 -6.52 -12.34
CA THR A 266 1.65 -6.93 -13.61
C THR A 266 1.10 -5.74 -14.37
N ILE A 267 0.63 -4.72 -13.65
CA ILE A 267 0.21 -3.41 -14.17
C ILE A 267 1.06 -2.36 -13.47
N ASP A 268 2.15 -1.99 -14.12
CA ASP A 268 3.07 -0.95 -13.63
C ASP A 268 2.58 0.44 -14.03
N LYS A 269 1.47 0.85 -13.43
CA LYS A 269 0.80 2.14 -13.66
C LYS A 269 0.24 2.67 -12.36
N ARG A 270 0.40 3.98 -12.13
CA ARG A 270 -0.11 4.62 -10.93
C ARG A 270 -1.61 4.39 -10.75
N PHE A 271 -2.00 4.07 -9.52
CA PHE A 271 -3.33 3.61 -9.16
C PHE A 271 -3.73 2.36 -9.97
N HIS A 272 -2.87 1.33 -9.96
CA HIS A 272 -3.02 0.14 -10.80
C HIS A 272 -4.37 -0.55 -10.58
N TYR A 273 -4.91 -0.49 -9.36
CA TYR A 273 -6.22 -1.03 -9.01
C TYR A 273 -7.37 -0.41 -9.82
N ARG A 274 -7.21 0.81 -10.35
CA ARG A 274 -8.19 1.41 -11.27
C ARG A 274 -8.22 0.70 -12.62
N TYR A 275 -7.07 0.18 -13.08
CA TYR A 275 -7.01 -0.65 -14.28
C TYR A 275 -7.65 -2.02 -14.04
N ILE A 276 -7.48 -2.60 -12.84
CA ILE A 276 -8.18 -3.82 -12.43
C ILE A 276 -9.70 -3.58 -12.44
N ALA A 277 -10.16 -2.48 -11.85
CA ALA A 277 -11.57 -2.08 -11.88
C ALA A 277 -12.11 -1.93 -13.32
N VAL A 278 -11.34 -1.30 -14.22
CA VAL A 278 -11.70 -1.18 -15.64
C VAL A 278 -11.78 -2.56 -16.31
N GLN A 279 -10.85 -3.47 -16.06
CA GLN A 279 -10.89 -4.83 -16.63
C GLN A 279 -12.14 -5.58 -16.17
N GLU A 280 -12.54 -5.44 -14.90
CA GLU A 280 -13.75 -6.04 -14.37
C GLU A 280 -15.02 -5.39 -14.94
N ALA A 281 -15.04 -4.07 -15.08
CA ALA A 281 -16.12 -3.35 -15.74
C ALA A 281 -16.25 -3.74 -17.23
N GLN A 282 -15.15 -4.01 -17.94
CA GLN A 282 -15.18 -4.53 -19.29
C GLN A 282 -15.80 -5.94 -19.37
N LYS A 283 -15.52 -6.81 -18.38
CA LYS A 283 -16.20 -8.12 -18.25
C LYS A 283 -17.70 -7.95 -18.05
N THR A 284 -18.12 -6.98 -17.23
CA THR A 284 -19.53 -6.60 -17.10
C THR A 284 -20.12 -6.16 -18.44
N ALA A 285 -19.49 -5.19 -19.11
CA ALA A 285 -19.99 -4.64 -20.37
C ALA A 285 -20.15 -5.71 -21.47
N ALA A 286 -19.26 -6.70 -21.52
CA ALA A 286 -19.35 -7.83 -22.45
C ALA A 286 -20.60 -8.71 -22.23
N LEU A 287 -21.19 -8.68 -21.04
CA LEU A 287 -22.38 -9.47 -20.70
C LEU A 287 -23.68 -8.71 -20.95
N LEU A 288 -23.64 -7.40 -21.11
CA LEU A 288 -24.82 -6.54 -21.22
C LEU A 288 -25.26 -6.34 -22.68
N PRO A 289 -26.57 -6.11 -22.93
CA PRO A 289 -27.03 -5.66 -24.24
C PRO A 289 -26.43 -4.30 -24.58
N VAL A 290 -25.78 -4.17 -25.73
CA VAL A 290 -25.05 -2.95 -26.13
C VAL A 290 -25.93 -1.70 -26.22
N LYS A 291 -27.25 -1.84 -26.39
CA LYS A 291 -28.19 -0.71 -26.42
C LYS A 291 -28.80 -0.34 -25.06
N SER A 292 -28.49 -1.09 -24.00
CA SER A 292 -29.03 -0.83 -22.66
C SER A 292 -28.37 0.37 -21.99
N GLN A 293 -29.11 1.02 -21.08
CA GLN A 293 -28.55 2.05 -20.20
C GLN A 293 -27.40 1.47 -19.36
N ALA A 294 -27.55 0.25 -18.84
CA ALA A 294 -26.53 -0.39 -18.01
C ALA A 294 -25.18 -0.52 -18.74
N TYR A 295 -25.19 -0.93 -20.02
CA TYR A 295 -23.97 -1.00 -20.83
C TYR A 295 -23.27 0.36 -20.95
N ALA A 296 -24.02 1.41 -21.24
CA ALA A 296 -23.49 2.76 -21.36
C ALA A 296 -22.93 3.28 -20.02
N SER A 297 -23.65 3.04 -18.92
CA SER A 297 -23.27 3.48 -17.58
C SER A 297 -22.00 2.79 -17.09
N VAL A 298 -21.85 1.48 -17.34
CA VAL A 298 -20.64 0.72 -16.98
C VAL A 298 -19.42 1.29 -17.70
N LEU A 299 -19.50 1.52 -19.02
CA LEU A 299 -18.38 2.09 -19.78
C LEU A 299 -18.11 3.54 -19.40
N CYS A 300 -19.14 4.31 -19.06
CA CYS A 300 -19.01 5.68 -18.59
C CYS A 300 -18.20 5.71 -17.28
N ASN A 301 -18.61 4.94 -16.27
CA ASN A 301 -17.92 4.86 -14.99
C ASN A 301 -16.47 4.37 -15.16
N ALA A 302 -16.27 3.29 -15.93
CA ALA A 302 -14.93 2.77 -16.23
C ALA A 302 -14.02 3.81 -16.88
N THR A 303 -14.55 4.61 -17.82
CA THR A 303 -13.82 5.71 -18.44
C THR A 303 -13.42 6.76 -17.41
N GLY A 304 -14.36 7.14 -16.53
CA GLY A 304 -14.11 8.12 -15.48
C GLY A 304 -13.03 7.73 -14.49
N TRP A 305 -12.87 6.43 -14.22
CA TRP A 305 -11.85 5.93 -13.33
C TRP A 305 -10.43 6.09 -13.87
N ILE A 306 -10.26 6.17 -15.19
CA ILE A 306 -8.95 6.19 -15.84
C ILE A 306 -8.62 7.52 -16.55
N LEU A 307 -9.59 8.43 -16.68
CA LEU A 307 -9.43 9.73 -17.36
C LEU A 307 -8.24 10.57 -16.87
N SER A 308 -7.85 10.46 -15.60
CA SER A 308 -6.72 11.26 -15.06
C SER A 308 -5.34 10.63 -15.31
N GLY A 309 -5.26 9.40 -15.85
CA GLY A 309 -4.02 8.63 -15.90
C GLY A 309 -3.69 8.00 -17.26
N ASP A 310 -4.67 7.52 -18.01
CA ASP A 310 -4.45 6.90 -19.33
C ASP A 310 -5.53 7.35 -20.33
N ASP A 311 -5.25 8.46 -21.01
CA ASP A 311 -6.13 9.04 -22.03
C ASP A 311 -6.41 8.05 -23.18
N LYS A 312 -5.45 7.19 -23.53
CA LYS A 312 -5.63 6.23 -24.64
C LYS A 312 -6.63 5.16 -24.26
N LEU A 313 -6.50 4.60 -23.05
CA LEU A 313 -7.47 3.64 -22.54
C LEU A 313 -8.85 4.29 -22.35
N ALA A 314 -8.92 5.49 -21.78
CA ALA A 314 -10.16 6.25 -21.64
C ALA A 314 -10.87 6.48 -22.98
N GLN A 315 -10.12 6.95 -23.99
CA GLN A 315 -10.64 7.15 -25.36
C GLN A 315 -11.11 5.83 -25.98
N SER A 316 -10.41 4.73 -25.75
CA SER A 316 -10.81 3.42 -26.28
C SER A 316 -12.17 2.96 -25.72
N LEU A 317 -12.43 3.16 -24.43
CA LEU A 317 -13.69 2.84 -23.77
C LEU A 317 -14.83 3.73 -24.30
N TYR A 318 -14.56 5.04 -24.46
CA TYR A 318 -15.51 5.97 -25.05
C TYR A 318 -15.85 5.61 -26.50
N HIS A 319 -14.84 5.32 -27.33
CA HIS A 319 -15.05 4.89 -28.71
C HIS A 319 -15.85 3.58 -28.80
N GLN A 320 -15.64 2.63 -27.88
CA GLN A 320 -16.43 1.42 -27.79
C GLN A 320 -17.92 1.75 -27.56
N TYR A 321 -18.21 2.65 -26.62
CA TYR A 321 -19.57 3.12 -26.37
C TYR A 321 -20.16 3.84 -27.60
N VAL A 322 -19.46 4.79 -28.20
CA VAL A 322 -19.98 5.55 -29.37
C VAL A 322 -20.30 4.63 -30.54
N LYS A 323 -19.47 3.61 -30.78
CA LYS A 323 -19.63 2.69 -31.92
C LYS A 323 -20.81 1.74 -31.76
N HIS A 324 -21.09 1.28 -30.54
CA HIS A 324 -22.03 0.18 -30.29
C HIS A 324 -23.27 0.58 -29.46
N GLY A 325 -23.13 1.60 -28.62
CA GLY A 325 -24.08 2.06 -27.61
C GLY A 325 -25.37 2.69 -28.15
N ALA A 326 -26.35 2.85 -27.26
CA ALA A 326 -27.48 3.76 -27.47
C ALA A 326 -27.10 5.17 -27.00
N GLN A 327 -27.72 6.19 -27.61
CA GLN A 327 -27.50 7.59 -27.24
C GLN A 327 -28.33 7.94 -26.00
N PHE A 328 -27.68 8.51 -24.99
CA PHE A 328 -28.34 8.99 -23.77
C PHE A 328 -28.00 10.46 -23.54
N PRO A 329 -28.95 11.31 -23.08
CA PRO A 329 -28.68 12.73 -22.84
C PRO A 329 -27.51 13.00 -21.88
N TRP A 330 -27.37 12.16 -20.85
CA TRP A 330 -26.27 12.28 -19.89
C TRP A 330 -24.90 11.90 -20.46
N ALA A 331 -24.84 11.19 -21.59
CA ALA A 331 -23.58 10.81 -22.23
C ALA A 331 -22.81 12.00 -22.81
N ALA A 332 -23.39 13.21 -22.82
CA ALA A 332 -22.65 14.45 -23.06
C ALA A 332 -21.53 14.71 -22.03
N HIS A 333 -21.62 14.10 -20.84
CA HIS A 333 -20.63 14.18 -19.77
C HIS A 333 -19.99 12.80 -19.47
N PHE A 334 -19.79 12.00 -20.52
CA PHE A 334 -19.24 10.65 -20.41
C PHE A 334 -17.89 10.63 -19.68
N GLY A 335 -17.75 9.76 -18.69
CA GLY A 335 -16.57 9.69 -17.82
C GLY A 335 -16.57 10.66 -16.63
N HIS A 336 -17.56 11.54 -16.51
CA HIS A 336 -17.63 12.50 -15.39
C HIS A 336 -18.91 12.37 -14.56
N LYS A 337 -20.08 12.40 -15.23
CA LYS A 337 -21.39 12.32 -14.56
C LYS A 337 -22.12 11.08 -15.07
N CYS A 338 -21.69 9.93 -14.57
CA CYS A 338 -22.20 8.64 -14.97
C CYS A 338 -23.26 8.16 -13.97
N PRO A 339 -24.47 7.80 -14.41
CA PRO A 339 -25.45 7.18 -13.52
C PRO A 339 -25.03 5.75 -13.17
N GLU A 340 -25.61 5.21 -12.10
CA GLU A 340 -25.47 3.77 -11.81
C GLU A 340 -26.11 2.92 -12.93
N PRO A 341 -25.57 1.73 -13.23
CA PRO A 341 -26.16 0.82 -14.22
C PRO A 341 -27.51 0.25 -13.75
N ASP A 342 -28.55 0.42 -14.57
CA ASP A 342 -29.88 -0.12 -14.32
C ASP A 342 -29.97 -1.57 -14.79
N PHE A 343 -29.59 -2.50 -13.91
CA PHE A 343 -29.76 -3.93 -14.15
C PHE A 343 -31.22 -4.39 -14.02
N THR A 344 -32.10 -3.60 -13.41
CA THR A 344 -33.51 -3.97 -13.17
C THR A 344 -34.32 -3.87 -14.46
N ALA A 345 -34.07 -2.85 -15.28
CA ALA A 345 -34.66 -2.74 -16.62
C ALA A 345 -34.39 -3.99 -17.48
N LEU A 346 -33.19 -4.57 -17.36
CA LEU A 346 -32.80 -5.79 -18.06
C LEU A 346 -33.53 -7.04 -17.56
N GLN A 347 -33.86 -7.09 -16.27
CA GLN A 347 -34.62 -8.20 -15.68
C GLN A 347 -36.08 -8.20 -16.14
N THR A 348 -36.65 -7.02 -16.45
CA THR A 348 -38.04 -6.86 -16.89
C THR A 348 -38.23 -6.87 -18.40
N GLY A 349 -37.14 -7.01 -19.18
CA GLY A 349 -37.17 -7.02 -20.65
C GLY A 349 -37.50 -5.66 -21.29
N ARG A 350 -37.50 -4.56 -20.52
CA ARG A 350 -37.64 -3.20 -21.04
C ARG A 350 -36.26 -2.70 -21.42
N THR A 351 -35.89 -2.90 -22.68
CA THR A 351 -34.63 -2.37 -23.25
C THR A 351 -34.78 -0.91 -23.64
#